data_AF-A0A1E8EZE7-F1
#
_entry.id   AF-A0A1E8EZE7-F1
#
_cell.length_a   1.000
_cell.length_b   1.000
_cell.length_c   1.000
_cell.angle_alpha   90.00
_cell.angle_beta   90.00
_cell.angle_gamma   90.00
#
_symmetry.space_group_name_H-M   'P 1'
#
loop_
_entity.id
_entity.type
_entity.pdbx_description
1 polymer ?
#
loop_
_entity_poly.entity_id
_entity_poly.type
_entity_poly.pdbx_seq_one_letter_code
_entity_poly.pdbx_strand_id
1 'polypeptide(L)'
;MLIFILNNNKKTVISYSGDKNSEQQHYLGYRFSKGKRKEGIHLLLDDGNIQTMMYDPLNYENEDKVSTYIRANFQGQSLNISDKLKGKIKYINTSELINKDFTFNNPSQFFMIDNKDIVCSYSKYGDFIDEVKSEDISFGELIDKDILQVITGLVYSKTDEVPYTTSKAILTATNISLEKHALVYPKQRYLKDSVSISEDLKPKKGDIIISIASGSMKHLGKVAYVEENIDKYIGGFLSIIRSNDIEYSKIILYNLLSKRFRTFISRLKDQNINNLSTGQLRKFKIKIPKDIDEFNNLCIEKETNNNVI
;
A
#
# COMPACT_ATOMS: atom_id res chain seq x y z
N MET A 1 24.86 -13.42 -12.42
CA MET A 1 24.01 -13.94 -13.53
C MET A 1 24.03 -15.47 -13.62
N LEU A 2 25.20 -16.13 -13.73
CA LEU A 2 25.29 -17.60 -13.81
C LEU A 2 24.68 -18.34 -12.61
N ILE A 3 25.02 -17.92 -11.37
CA ILE A 3 24.47 -18.49 -10.13
C ILE A 3 22.93 -18.36 -10.07
N PHE A 4 22.38 -17.28 -10.63
CA PHE A 4 20.93 -17.08 -10.68
C PHE A 4 20.27 -18.05 -11.68
N ILE A 5 20.82 -18.15 -12.90
CA ILE A 5 20.33 -19.08 -13.92
C ILE A 5 20.36 -20.53 -13.40
N LEU A 6 21.43 -20.91 -12.70
CA LEU A 6 21.60 -22.23 -12.11
C LEU A 6 20.62 -22.53 -10.97
N ASN A 7 20.07 -21.50 -10.32
CA ASN A 7 19.13 -21.66 -9.21
C ASN A 7 17.71 -21.20 -9.56
N ASN A 8 17.42 -20.89 -10.83
CA ASN A 8 16.14 -20.32 -11.25
C ASN A 8 14.95 -21.26 -10.98
N ASN A 9 15.19 -22.57 -11.00
CA ASN A 9 14.20 -23.61 -10.72
C ASN A 9 14.17 -24.06 -9.26
N LYS A 10 14.99 -23.45 -8.38
CA LYS A 10 15.00 -23.79 -6.95
C LYS A 10 13.94 -22.98 -6.22
N LYS A 11 13.51 -23.55 -5.09
CA LYS A 11 12.67 -22.86 -4.12
C LYS A 11 13.55 -22.19 -3.07
N THR A 12 13.14 -21.02 -2.63
CA THR A 12 13.73 -20.27 -1.52
C THR A 12 12.72 -20.19 -0.40
N VAL A 13 13.16 -20.54 0.81
CA VAL A 13 12.42 -20.28 2.04
C VAL A 13 12.62 -18.81 2.41
N ILE A 14 11.53 -18.07 2.47
CA ILE A 14 11.49 -16.73 3.01
C ILE A 14 10.72 -16.72 4.33
N SER A 15 11.10 -15.83 5.22
CA SER A 15 10.49 -15.71 6.53
C SER A 15 10.22 -14.25 6.89
N TYR A 16 9.18 -14.00 7.68
CA TYR A 16 8.66 -12.66 7.95
C TYR A 16 8.33 -12.48 9.43
N SER A 17 9.01 -11.52 10.06
CA SER A 17 8.85 -11.22 11.49
C SER A 17 7.55 -10.47 11.82
N GLY A 18 6.86 -9.93 10.81
CA GLY A 18 5.65 -9.13 10.98
C GLY A 18 5.91 -7.62 10.97
N ASP A 19 4.82 -6.84 11.00
CA ASP A 19 4.85 -5.37 10.93
C ASP A 19 4.93 -4.70 12.29
N LYS A 20 4.32 -5.31 13.31
CA LYS A 20 4.25 -4.74 14.65
C LYS A 20 5.52 -5.04 15.43
N ASN A 21 6.05 -4.05 16.16
CA ASN A 21 7.24 -4.20 16.99
C ASN A 21 7.11 -5.38 17.99
N SER A 22 5.94 -5.59 18.58
CA SER A 22 5.69 -6.73 19.47
C SER A 22 5.81 -8.09 18.77
N GLU A 23 5.31 -8.20 17.53
CA GLU A 23 5.44 -9.42 16.73
C GLU A 23 6.90 -9.69 16.38
N GLN A 24 7.63 -8.65 15.96
CA GLN A 24 9.05 -8.76 15.62
C GLN A 24 9.88 -9.20 16.82
N GLN A 25 9.62 -8.64 18.01
CA GLN A 25 10.31 -9.02 19.24
C GLN A 25 10.08 -10.49 19.60
N HIS A 26 8.82 -10.94 19.52
CA HIS A 26 8.49 -12.35 19.78
C HIS A 26 9.12 -13.30 18.74
N TYR A 27 9.07 -12.91 17.46
CA TYR A 27 9.65 -13.69 16.37
C TYR A 27 11.17 -13.86 16.53
N LEU A 28 11.88 -12.77 16.84
CA LEU A 28 13.34 -12.76 17.00
C LEU A 28 13.78 -13.34 18.35
N GLY A 29 12.95 -13.19 19.40
CA GLY A 29 13.24 -13.60 20.77
C GLY A 29 14.04 -12.60 21.59
N TYR A 30 14.02 -11.33 21.19
CA TYR A 30 14.61 -10.24 21.96
C TYR A 30 13.88 -8.91 21.75
N ARG A 31 14.08 -7.97 22.68
CA ARG A 31 13.66 -6.57 22.55
C ARG A 31 14.84 -5.64 22.72
N PHE A 32 14.84 -4.55 21.96
CA PHE A 32 15.85 -3.50 22.10
C PHE A 32 15.31 -2.37 22.98
N SER A 33 16.07 -1.97 23.99
CA SER A 33 15.74 -0.85 24.87
C SER A 33 16.62 0.36 24.54
N LYS A 34 15.98 1.54 24.45
CA LYS A 34 16.65 2.86 24.32
C LYS A 34 16.63 3.66 25.63
N GLY A 35 16.21 3.04 26.74
CA GLY A 35 16.14 3.71 28.03
C GLY A 35 17.53 3.91 28.60
N LYS A 36 17.88 5.14 28.98
CA LYS A 36 19.17 5.48 29.62
C LYS A 36 19.49 4.47 30.73
N ARG A 37 20.72 3.92 30.72
CA ARG A 37 21.23 2.87 31.64
C ARG A 37 20.59 1.48 31.52
N LYS A 38 19.64 1.27 30.62
CA LYS A 38 19.08 -0.04 30.25
C LYS A 38 19.15 -0.24 28.73
N GLU A 39 20.07 0.43 28.06
CA GLU A 39 20.22 0.38 26.62
C GLU A 39 20.79 -0.98 26.20
N GLY A 40 20.28 -1.52 25.10
CA GLY A 40 20.76 -2.78 24.54
C GLY A 40 19.68 -3.81 24.29
N ILE A 41 20.15 -5.02 23.97
CA ILE A 41 19.33 -6.18 23.63
C ILE A 41 18.97 -6.93 24.91
N HIS A 42 17.68 -7.16 25.12
CA HIS A 42 17.13 -7.96 26.22
C HIS A 42 16.46 -9.19 25.63
N LEU A 43 17.01 -10.37 25.90
CA LEU A 43 16.43 -11.63 25.45
C LEU A 43 15.08 -11.88 26.13
N LEU A 44 14.15 -12.47 25.39
CA LEU A 44 12.89 -12.96 25.94
C LEU A 44 13.13 -14.37 26.44
N LEU A 45 13.20 -14.55 27.76
CA LEU A 45 13.49 -15.83 28.39
C LEU A 45 12.25 -16.33 29.14
N ASP A 46 12.03 -17.64 29.09
CA ASP A 46 11.06 -18.38 29.91
C ASP A 46 11.77 -19.62 30.44
N ASP A 47 11.83 -19.79 31.76
CA ASP A 47 12.64 -20.81 32.45
C ASP A 47 14.09 -20.93 31.92
N GLY A 48 14.71 -19.78 31.63
CA GLY A 48 16.07 -19.70 31.09
C GLY A 48 16.21 -20.00 29.60
N ASN A 49 15.14 -20.41 28.92
CA ASN A 49 15.11 -20.71 27.49
C ASN A 49 14.66 -19.49 26.67
N ILE A 50 15.36 -19.22 25.56
CA ILE A 50 14.99 -18.14 24.65
C ILE A 50 13.67 -18.44 23.94
N GLN A 51 12.74 -17.51 24.04
CA GLN A 51 11.44 -17.55 23.38
C GLN A 51 11.55 -16.91 22.00
N THR A 52 11.92 -17.72 21.01
CA THR A 52 12.09 -17.30 19.61
C THR A 52 11.37 -18.23 18.65
N MET A 53 10.92 -17.71 17.50
CA MET A 53 10.42 -18.54 16.39
C MET A 53 11.54 -18.96 15.43
N MET A 54 12.75 -18.41 15.59
CA MET A 54 13.83 -18.58 14.62
C MET A 54 14.51 -19.93 14.69
N TYR A 55 14.83 -20.41 15.89
CA TYR A 55 15.63 -21.62 16.08
C TYR A 55 15.32 -22.31 17.41
N ASP A 56 15.75 -23.56 17.51
CA ASP A 56 15.78 -24.34 18.75
C ASP A 56 17.18 -24.97 18.86
N PRO A 57 17.97 -24.62 19.89
CA PRO A 57 19.34 -25.11 20.04
C PRO A 57 19.41 -26.59 20.47
N LEU A 58 18.32 -27.15 21.00
CA LEU A 58 18.25 -28.54 21.48
C LEU A 58 17.65 -29.47 20.43
N ASN A 59 16.81 -28.94 19.53
CA ASN A 59 16.15 -29.72 18.49
C ASN A 59 16.13 -29.00 17.12
N TYR A 60 17.05 -29.38 16.23
CA TYR A 60 17.14 -28.83 14.86
C TYR A 60 15.99 -29.25 13.93
N GLU A 61 15.14 -30.19 14.35
CA GLU A 61 13.99 -30.70 13.60
C GLU A 61 12.66 -30.19 14.16
N ASN A 62 12.72 -29.20 15.06
CA ASN A 62 11.53 -28.58 15.63
C ASN A 62 10.73 -27.85 14.53
N GLU A 63 9.61 -28.43 14.11
CA GLU A 63 8.74 -27.88 13.05
C GLU A 63 8.14 -26.52 13.42
N ASP A 64 8.20 -26.09 14.68
CA ASP A 64 7.76 -24.76 15.10
C ASP A 64 8.84 -23.68 14.93
N LYS A 65 10.01 -24.03 14.37
CA LYS A 65 11.12 -23.10 14.16
C LYS A 65 11.47 -22.90 12.69
N VAL A 66 11.79 -21.66 12.34
CA VAL A 66 12.18 -21.25 10.98
C VAL A 66 13.44 -21.98 10.51
N SER A 67 14.40 -22.26 11.42
CA SER A 67 15.64 -22.97 11.12
C SER A 67 15.40 -24.35 10.48
N THR A 68 14.36 -25.07 10.89
CA THR A 68 14.00 -26.40 10.40
C THR A 68 13.67 -26.37 8.90
N TYR A 69 12.87 -25.38 8.48
CA TYR A 69 12.52 -25.17 7.08
C TYR A 69 13.70 -24.71 6.23
N ILE A 70 14.54 -23.82 6.77
CA ILE A 70 15.77 -23.39 6.10
C ILE A 70 16.67 -24.61 5.85
N ARG A 71 16.94 -25.40 6.88
CA ARG A 71 17.76 -26.63 6.81
C ARG A 71 17.21 -27.62 5.79
N ALA A 72 15.91 -27.93 5.85
CA ALA A 72 15.27 -28.84 4.91
C ALA A 72 15.41 -28.36 3.46
N ASN A 73 15.20 -27.06 3.20
CA ASN A 73 15.35 -26.50 1.86
C ASN A 73 16.80 -26.57 1.36
N PHE A 74 17.79 -26.35 2.23
CA PHE A 74 19.21 -26.56 1.90
C PHE A 74 19.52 -28.01 1.52
N GLN A 75 18.79 -28.96 2.09
CA GLN A 75 18.89 -30.40 1.78
C GLN A 75 18.04 -30.82 0.57
N GLY A 76 17.39 -29.87 -0.12
CA GLY A 76 16.52 -30.14 -1.26
C GLY A 76 15.15 -30.72 -0.88
N GLN A 77 14.77 -30.65 0.40
CA GLN A 77 13.49 -31.12 0.91
C GLN A 77 12.52 -29.95 1.12
N SER A 78 11.22 -30.23 1.03
CA SER A 78 10.16 -29.27 1.36
C SER A 78 9.26 -29.88 2.41
N LEU A 79 9.19 -29.25 3.57
CA LEU A 79 8.35 -29.66 4.70
C LEU A 79 7.02 -28.90 4.68
N ASN A 80 5.99 -29.52 5.25
CA ASN A 80 4.73 -28.87 5.53
C ASN A 80 4.92 -27.82 6.63
N ILE A 81 4.38 -26.62 6.41
CA ILE A 81 4.53 -25.50 7.35
C ILE A 81 3.59 -25.73 8.54
N SER A 82 4.12 -25.66 9.76
CA SER A 82 3.34 -25.83 10.98
C SER A 82 2.34 -24.70 11.16
N ASP A 83 1.25 -24.97 11.89
CA ASP A 83 0.22 -23.96 12.12
C ASP A 83 0.76 -22.71 12.84
N LYS A 84 1.78 -22.85 13.70
CA LYS A 84 2.42 -21.71 14.39
C LYS A 84 3.19 -20.79 13.44
N LEU A 85 3.71 -21.32 12.34
CA LEU A 85 4.50 -20.56 11.36
C LEU A 85 3.70 -20.17 10.11
N LYS A 86 2.40 -20.50 10.08
CA LYS A 86 1.49 -20.12 9.01
C LYS A 86 1.44 -18.60 8.88
N GLY A 87 1.75 -18.09 7.69
CA GLY A 87 1.84 -16.65 7.42
C GLY A 87 3.14 -15.98 7.87
N LYS A 88 4.08 -16.73 8.46
CA LYS A 88 5.44 -16.27 8.81
C LYS A 88 6.52 -16.89 7.93
N ILE A 89 6.24 -18.01 7.27
CA ILE A 89 7.13 -18.67 6.31
C ILE A 89 6.42 -18.89 4.97
N LYS A 90 7.17 -18.78 3.87
CA LYS A 90 6.74 -19.20 2.53
C LYS A 90 7.88 -19.87 1.77
N TYR A 91 7.52 -20.81 0.91
CA TYR A 91 8.39 -21.26 -0.18
C TYR A 91 8.00 -20.49 -1.44
N ILE A 92 8.97 -19.82 -2.07
CA ILE A 92 8.78 -19.14 -3.34
C ILE A 92 9.82 -19.59 -4.34
N ASN A 93 9.55 -19.48 -5.64
CA ASN A 93 10.59 -19.73 -6.62
C ASN A 93 11.66 -18.65 -6.52
N THR A 94 12.93 -19.04 -6.59
CA THR A 94 14.05 -18.08 -6.52
C THR A 94 13.95 -17.02 -7.63
N SER A 95 13.38 -17.39 -8.77
CA SER A 95 13.09 -16.48 -9.89
C SER A 95 12.19 -15.30 -9.52
N GLU A 96 11.26 -15.48 -8.58
CA GLU A 96 10.30 -14.45 -8.16
C GLU A 96 10.95 -13.38 -7.26
N LEU A 97 12.06 -13.73 -6.58
CA LEU A 97 12.81 -12.80 -5.73
C LEU A 97 13.56 -11.74 -6.53
N ILE A 98 13.76 -11.94 -7.82
CA ILE A 98 14.65 -11.10 -8.63
C ILE A 98 13.86 -10.47 -9.77
N ASN A 99 14.00 -9.15 -9.90
CA ASN A 99 13.41 -8.36 -10.97
C ASN A 99 14.19 -8.52 -12.29
N LYS A 100 13.57 -8.10 -13.39
CA LYS A 100 14.20 -8.15 -14.73
C LYS A 100 15.49 -7.33 -14.85
N ASP A 101 15.65 -6.32 -13.99
CA ASP A 101 16.85 -5.50 -13.87
C ASP A 101 17.89 -6.08 -12.88
N PHE A 102 17.70 -7.34 -12.45
CA PHE A 102 18.52 -8.05 -11.48
C PHE A 102 18.54 -7.46 -10.06
N THR A 103 17.56 -6.61 -9.72
CA THR A 103 17.36 -6.16 -8.33
C THR A 103 16.54 -7.17 -7.53
N PHE A 104 16.71 -7.18 -6.20
CA PHE A 104 15.88 -8.01 -5.33
C PHE A 104 14.55 -7.34 -5.02
N ASN A 105 13.48 -8.10 -5.18
CA ASN A 105 12.18 -7.78 -4.63
C ASN A 105 12.23 -7.78 -3.10
N ASN A 106 11.51 -6.85 -2.47
CA ASN A 106 11.37 -6.85 -1.02
C ASN A 106 10.65 -8.13 -0.56
N PRO A 107 11.27 -9.03 0.22
CA PRO A 107 10.65 -10.30 0.62
C PRO A 107 9.34 -10.12 1.40
N SER A 108 9.16 -8.99 2.09
CA SER A 108 7.92 -8.73 2.84
C SER A 108 6.68 -8.65 1.95
N GLN A 109 6.82 -8.27 0.67
CA GLN A 109 5.68 -8.15 -0.25
C GLN A 109 4.96 -9.49 -0.45
N PHE A 110 5.68 -10.61 -0.41
CA PHE A 110 5.12 -11.94 -0.62
C PHE A 110 4.15 -12.33 0.49
N PHE A 111 4.29 -11.74 1.68
CA PHE A 111 3.39 -11.97 2.81
C PHE A 111 2.17 -11.05 2.79
N MET A 112 2.22 -9.94 2.04
CA MET A 112 1.10 -8.98 1.97
C MET A 112 -0.04 -9.45 1.08
N ILE A 113 0.27 -10.27 0.06
CA ILE A 113 -0.72 -10.73 -0.93
C ILE A 113 -1.84 -11.56 -0.28
N ASP A 114 -1.52 -12.30 0.78
CA ASP A 114 -2.48 -13.15 1.49
C ASP A 114 -3.28 -12.39 2.55
N ASN A 115 -2.90 -11.14 2.83
CA ASN A 115 -3.56 -10.33 3.85
C ASN A 115 -4.87 -9.77 3.29
N LYS A 116 -5.98 -10.44 3.63
CA LYS A 116 -7.33 -10.08 3.18
C LYS A 116 -7.79 -8.69 3.64
N ASP A 117 -7.22 -8.14 4.71
CA ASP A 117 -7.55 -6.79 5.18
C ASP A 117 -6.88 -5.69 4.32
N ILE A 118 -5.81 -6.07 3.59
CA ILE A 118 -5.10 -5.19 2.66
C ILE A 118 -5.59 -5.43 1.23
N VAL A 119 -5.76 -6.69 0.84
CA VAL A 119 -6.11 -7.15 -0.50
C VAL A 119 -7.59 -7.50 -0.58
N CYS A 120 -8.43 -6.49 -0.38
CA CYS A 120 -9.86 -6.53 -0.57
C CYS A 120 -10.30 -5.36 -1.45
N SER A 121 -11.51 -5.42 -2.01
CA SER A 121 -12.09 -4.23 -2.63
C SER A 121 -12.35 -3.18 -1.56
N TYR A 122 -12.02 -1.93 -1.86
CA TYR A 122 -12.41 -0.79 -1.05
C TYR A 122 -13.75 -0.23 -1.49
N SER A 123 -14.29 -0.63 -2.65
CA SER A 123 -15.63 -0.22 -3.08
C SER A 123 -16.70 -0.91 -2.23
N LYS A 124 -17.58 -0.12 -1.61
CA LYS A 124 -18.77 -0.65 -0.91
C LYS A 124 -19.79 -1.30 -1.87
N TYR A 125 -19.70 -0.98 -3.15
CA TYR A 125 -20.61 -1.44 -4.20
C TYR A 125 -20.07 -2.69 -4.92
N GLY A 126 -18.94 -3.24 -4.47
CA GLY A 126 -18.22 -4.30 -5.16
C GLY A 126 -17.37 -3.79 -6.33
N ASP A 127 -16.69 -4.71 -7.01
CA ASP A 127 -15.80 -4.44 -8.14
C ASP A 127 -16.55 -4.52 -9.48
N PHE A 128 -17.71 -3.86 -9.60
CA PHE A 128 -18.53 -3.90 -10.82
C PHE A 128 -17.81 -3.33 -12.06
N ILE A 129 -16.81 -2.46 -11.86
CA ILE A 129 -15.88 -2.03 -12.92
C ILE A 129 -15.16 -3.21 -13.59
N ASP A 130 -14.97 -4.32 -12.88
CA ASP A 130 -14.35 -5.52 -13.41
C ASP A 130 -15.34 -6.42 -14.19
N GLU A 131 -16.65 -6.22 -14.01
CA GLU A 131 -17.73 -7.04 -14.57
C GLU A 131 -18.22 -6.49 -15.93
N VAL A 132 -18.15 -5.16 -16.12
CA VAL A 132 -18.56 -4.50 -17.36
C VAL A 132 -17.57 -4.75 -18.50
N LYS A 133 -18.09 -4.82 -19.73
CA LYS A 133 -17.27 -5.04 -20.94
C LYS A 133 -16.33 -3.85 -21.14
N SER A 134 -15.05 -4.08 -20.90
CA SER A 134 -14.03 -3.04 -20.86
C SER A 134 -12.81 -3.36 -21.71
N GLU A 135 -12.01 -2.34 -21.98
CA GLU A 135 -10.67 -2.46 -22.53
C GLU A 135 -9.63 -2.16 -21.43
N ASP A 136 -8.56 -2.94 -21.38
CA ASP A 136 -7.44 -2.69 -20.47
C ASP A 136 -6.47 -1.69 -21.12
N ILE A 137 -6.25 -0.56 -20.47
CA ILE A 137 -5.26 0.46 -20.84
C ILE A 137 -4.36 0.75 -19.65
N SER A 138 -3.07 1.04 -19.86
CA SER A 138 -2.23 1.45 -18.73
C SER A 138 -2.60 2.86 -18.26
N PHE A 139 -2.45 3.11 -16.96
CA PHE A 139 -2.64 4.44 -16.39
C PHE A 139 -1.68 5.46 -17.04
N GLY A 140 -0.48 5.02 -17.43
CA GLY A 140 0.49 5.85 -18.15
C GLY A 140 0.00 6.29 -19.52
N GLU A 141 -0.63 5.40 -20.28
CA GLU A 141 -1.21 5.76 -21.59
C GLU A 141 -2.34 6.79 -21.47
N LEU A 142 -3.12 6.76 -20.39
CA LEU A 142 -4.14 7.79 -20.14
C LEU A 142 -3.53 9.16 -19.86
N ILE A 143 -2.36 9.21 -19.21
CA ILE A 143 -1.59 10.45 -19.03
C ILE A 143 -1.03 10.92 -20.38
N ASP A 144 -0.40 10.00 -21.14
CA ASP A 144 0.25 10.34 -22.40
C ASP A 144 -0.74 10.80 -23.47
N LYS A 145 -2.00 10.34 -23.41
CA LYS A 145 -3.11 10.79 -24.26
C LYS A 145 -3.83 12.04 -23.75
N ASP A 146 -3.37 12.63 -22.64
CA ASP A 146 -4.02 13.78 -22.00
C ASP A 146 -5.51 13.51 -21.71
N ILE A 147 -5.81 12.33 -21.15
CA ILE A 147 -7.14 12.00 -20.62
C ILE A 147 -7.18 12.31 -19.12
N LEU A 148 -6.06 12.11 -18.44
CA LEU A 148 -5.88 12.44 -17.03
C LEU A 148 -4.50 13.03 -16.76
N GLN A 149 -4.41 13.85 -15.71
CA GLN A 149 -3.18 14.42 -15.19
C GLN A 149 -2.98 14.04 -13.71
N VAL A 150 -1.72 13.93 -13.30
CA VAL A 150 -1.34 13.68 -11.91
C VAL A 150 -0.60 14.91 -11.37
N ILE A 151 -1.23 15.62 -10.45
CA ILE A 151 -0.67 16.82 -9.82
C ILE A 151 -0.15 16.43 -8.43
N THR A 152 1.17 16.50 -8.24
CA THR A 152 1.83 16.12 -6.98
C THR A 152 1.69 17.21 -5.93
N GLY A 153 1.40 16.85 -4.68
CA GLY A 153 1.20 17.80 -3.60
C GLY A 153 2.44 18.58 -3.18
N LEU A 154 2.23 19.66 -2.43
CA LEU A 154 3.29 20.56 -1.95
C LEU A 154 4.15 19.92 -0.87
N VAL A 155 5.47 19.91 -1.07
CA VAL A 155 6.46 19.65 -0.02
C VAL A 155 6.90 20.98 0.59
N TYR A 156 6.84 21.10 1.90
CA TYR A 156 7.14 22.33 2.64
C TYR A 156 7.93 22.04 3.92
N SER A 157 8.62 23.05 4.46
CA SER A 157 9.38 22.92 5.70
C SER A 157 8.48 22.99 6.92
N LYS A 158 8.84 22.28 8.00
CA LYS A 158 8.15 22.40 9.30
C LYS A 158 8.18 23.83 9.86
N THR A 159 9.16 24.64 9.47
CA THR A 159 9.27 26.06 9.85
C THR A 159 8.22 26.96 9.20
N ASP A 160 7.55 26.48 8.15
CA ASP A 160 6.50 27.20 7.44
C ASP A 160 5.11 26.92 8.03
N GLU A 161 4.97 25.83 8.79
CA GLU A 161 3.74 25.47 9.49
C GLU A 161 3.51 26.40 10.68
N VAL A 162 2.30 26.95 10.79
CA VAL A 162 1.88 27.85 11.87
C VAL A 162 0.74 27.23 12.67
N PRO A 163 0.67 27.51 13.99
CA PRO A 163 -0.35 26.92 14.86
C PRO A 163 -1.71 27.65 14.80
N TYR A 164 -1.85 28.68 13.97
CA TYR A 164 -3.05 29.49 13.79
C TYR A 164 -3.60 29.38 12.36
N THR A 165 -4.88 29.67 12.18
CA THR A 165 -5.55 29.63 10.88
C THR A 165 -5.00 30.68 9.90
N THR A 166 -4.80 30.27 8.65
CA THR A 166 -4.38 31.13 7.54
C THR A 166 -5.16 30.77 6.27
N SER A 167 -4.94 31.51 5.18
CA SER A 167 -5.52 31.17 3.87
C SER A 167 -4.94 29.88 3.26
N LYS A 168 -3.86 29.33 3.84
CA LYS A 168 -3.09 28.20 3.29
C LYS A 168 -3.30 26.94 4.11
N ALA A 169 -4.54 26.48 4.14
CA ALA A 169 -4.90 25.20 4.73
C ALA A 169 -4.40 24.04 3.87
N ILE A 170 -3.73 23.07 4.50
CA ILE A 170 -3.14 21.90 3.84
C ILE A 170 -3.90 20.62 4.19
N LEU A 171 -4.34 19.91 3.16
CA LEU A 171 -4.84 18.55 3.22
C LEU A 171 -3.69 17.57 3.29
N THR A 172 -3.78 16.64 4.23
CA THR A 172 -2.83 15.55 4.41
C THR A 172 -3.54 14.20 4.31
N ALA A 173 -2.80 13.10 4.34
CA ALA A 173 -3.38 11.76 4.28
C ALA A 173 -4.46 11.53 5.36
N THR A 174 -4.42 12.19 6.53
CA THR A 174 -5.48 12.06 7.55
C THR A 174 -6.82 12.64 7.13
N ASN A 175 -6.84 13.50 6.10
CA ASN A 175 -8.07 14.08 5.56
C ASN A 175 -8.78 13.17 4.57
N ILE A 176 -8.21 12.04 4.15
CA ILE A 176 -8.90 11.05 3.30
C ILE A 176 -9.53 9.99 4.20
N SER A 177 -10.86 9.91 4.20
CA SER A 177 -11.60 8.85 4.88
C SER A 177 -11.52 7.55 4.07
N LEU A 178 -10.99 6.51 4.69
CA LEU A 178 -10.94 5.19 4.08
C LEU A 178 -12.33 4.56 3.94
N GLU A 179 -13.26 4.88 4.84
CA GLU A 179 -14.60 4.32 4.84
C GLU A 179 -15.54 5.07 3.91
N LYS A 180 -15.41 6.40 3.82
CA LYS A 180 -16.32 7.22 3.01
C LYS A 180 -15.81 7.46 1.59
N HIS A 181 -14.52 7.17 1.33
CA HIS A 181 -13.82 7.56 0.09
C HIS A 181 -14.04 9.04 -0.26
N ALA A 182 -14.06 9.86 0.79
CA ALA A 182 -14.35 11.28 0.73
C ALA A 182 -13.41 12.02 1.68
N LEU A 183 -13.33 13.33 1.51
CA LEU A 183 -12.54 14.17 2.40
C LEU A 183 -13.26 14.38 3.74
N VAL A 184 -12.46 14.40 4.80
CA VAL A 184 -12.85 14.68 6.17
C VAL A 184 -11.87 15.68 6.78
N TYR A 185 -12.34 16.47 7.75
CA TYR A 185 -11.57 17.57 8.32
C TYR A 185 -11.32 17.43 9.83
N PRO A 186 -10.77 16.30 10.33
CA PRO A 186 -10.54 16.12 11.77
C PRO A 186 -9.42 17.01 12.30
N LYS A 187 -8.41 17.29 11.48
CA LYS A 187 -7.29 18.18 11.79
C LYS A 187 -6.86 18.91 10.52
N GLN A 188 -6.52 20.17 10.67
CA GLN A 188 -6.00 21.02 9.60
C GLN A 188 -4.61 21.50 9.97
N ARG A 189 -3.76 21.65 8.95
CA ARG A 189 -2.44 22.27 9.05
C ARG A 189 -2.47 23.55 8.23
N TYR A 190 -1.77 24.56 8.70
CA TYR A 190 -1.75 25.87 8.07
C TYR A 190 -0.30 26.29 7.82
N LEU A 191 -0.07 26.91 6.66
CA LEU A 191 1.22 27.53 6.33
C LEU A 191 1.12 29.05 6.44
N LYS A 192 2.26 29.72 6.62
CA LYS A 192 2.33 31.20 6.57
C LYS A 192 1.76 31.71 5.24
N ASP A 193 1.00 32.81 5.29
CA ASP A 193 0.47 33.47 4.09
C ASP A 193 1.55 34.02 3.15
N SER A 194 2.83 34.04 3.56
CA SER A 194 3.96 34.37 2.67
C SER A 194 4.40 33.22 1.75
N VAL A 195 4.02 31.96 2.01
CA VAL A 195 4.47 30.80 1.22
C VAL A 195 3.79 30.77 -0.14
N SER A 196 4.49 30.97 -1.26
CA SER A 196 3.86 30.86 -2.58
C SER A 196 3.45 29.41 -2.89
N ILE A 197 2.18 29.20 -3.25
CA ILE A 197 1.62 27.87 -3.59
C ILE A 197 0.84 28.01 -4.91
N SER A 198 1.00 27.04 -5.81
CA SER A 198 0.20 27.01 -7.05
C SER A 198 -1.27 26.73 -6.75
N GLU A 199 -2.17 27.47 -7.41
CA GLU A 199 -3.62 27.26 -7.36
C GLU A 199 -4.04 25.89 -7.93
N ASP A 200 -3.23 25.27 -8.79
CA ASP A 200 -3.52 23.93 -9.33
C ASP A 200 -3.54 22.83 -8.26
N LEU A 201 -2.93 23.09 -7.10
CA LEU A 201 -2.93 22.20 -5.95
C LEU A 201 -4.23 22.24 -5.14
N LYS A 202 -5.19 23.10 -5.52
CA LYS A 202 -6.54 23.08 -4.99
C LYS A 202 -7.37 22.02 -5.73
N PRO A 203 -7.99 21.07 -5.01
CA PRO A 203 -8.88 20.09 -5.61
C PRO A 203 -10.12 20.75 -6.22
N LYS A 204 -10.51 20.29 -7.40
CA LYS A 204 -11.70 20.70 -8.15
C LYS A 204 -12.72 19.57 -8.16
N LYS A 205 -13.99 19.90 -8.39
CA LYS A 205 -15.05 18.89 -8.56
C LYS A 205 -14.65 17.86 -9.62
N GLY A 206 -14.82 16.58 -9.30
CA GLY A 206 -14.43 15.45 -10.14
C GLY A 206 -12.99 14.97 -9.95
N ASP A 207 -12.15 15.68 -9.18
CA ASP A 207 -10.82 15.20 -8.85
C ASP A 207 -10.88 13.97 -7.95
N ILE A 208 -9.85 13.12 -8.06
CA ILE A 208 -9.58 12.05 -7.11
C ILE A 208 -8.29 12.37 -6.39
N ILE A 209 -8.35 12.49 -5.07
CA ILE A 209 -7.16 12.69 -4.25
C ILE A 209 -6.68 11.33 -3.77
N ILE A 210 -5.43 10.99 -4.05
CA ILE A 210 -4.82 9.72 -3.68
C ILE A 210 -3.65 9.92 -2.70
N SER A 211 -3.54 9.04 -1.70
CA SER A 211 -2.37 8.98 -0.82
C SER A 211 -1.24 8.20 -1.50
N ILE A 212 -0.14 8.87 -1.85
CA ILE A 212 1.00 8.27 -2.56
C ILE A 212 2.08 7.73 -1.62
N ALA A 213 2.10 8.15 -0.35
CA ALA A 213 3.03 7.62 0.64
C ALA A 213 2.32 7.33 1.96
N SER A 214 2.66 6.21 2.61
CA SER A 214 2.17 5.87 3.94
C SER A 214 3.00 4.79 4.60
N GLY A 215 3.18 4.86 5.93
CA GLY A 215 3.71 3.75 6.73
C GLY A 215 2.76 2.54 6.78
N SER A 216 1.47 2.71 6.46
CA SER A 216 0.47 1.64 6.47
C SER A 216 0.06 1.24 5.06
N MET A 217 0.11 -0.06 4.74
CA MET A 217 -0.38 -0.59 3.46
C MET A 217 -1.87 -0.32 3.26
N LYS A 218 -2.66 -0.34 4.34
CA LYS A 218 -4.09 -0.03 4.31
C LYS A 218 -4.37 1.42 3.91
N HIS A 219 -3.41 2.32 4.16
CA HIS A 219 -3.55 3.74 3.84
C HIS A 219 -2.80 4.16 2.57
N LEU A 220 -1.79 3.41 2.11
CA LEU A 220 -1.18 3.64 0.81
C LEU A 220 -2.22 3.45 -0.29
N GLY A 221 -2.32 4.38 -1.24
CA GLY A 221 -3.27 4.31 -2.36
C GLY A 221 -4.73 4.48 -1.94
N LYS A 222 -5.03 4.96 -0.72
CA LYS A 222 -6.41 5.33 -0.39
C LYS A 222 -6.81 6.58 -1.16
N VAL A 223 -8.07 6.65 -1.55
CA VAL A 223 -8.60 7.71 -2.41
C VAL A 223 -9.77 8.45 -1.77
N ALA A 224 -9.94 9.71 -2.15
CA ALA A 224 -11.14 10.50 -1.92
C ALA A 224 -11.63 11.10 -3.24
N TYR A 225 -12.93 10.97 -3.51
CA TYR A 225 -13.58 11.70 -4.61
C TYR A 225 -13.97 13.11 -4.16
N VAL A 226 -13.79 14.09 -5.03
CA VAL A 226 -14.03 15.51 -4.75
C VAL A 226 -15.36 15.93 -5.38
N GLU A 227 -16.38 16.10 -4.55
CA GLU A 227 -17.75 16.44 -4.99
C GLU A 227 -17.92 17.92 -5.37
N GLU A 228 -17.09 18.79 -4.80
CA GLU A 228 -17.14 20.24 -4.98
C GLU A 228 -15.73 20.84 -4.96
N ASN A 229 -15.56 22.05 -5.51
CA ASN A 229 -14.27 22.74 -5.48
C ASN A 229 -13.85 23.03 -4.02
N ILE A 230 -12.58 22.80 -3.71
CA ILE A 230 -12.07 22.89 -2.34
C ILE A 230 -11.00 23.97 -2.27
N ASP A 231 -11.25 24.98 -1.44
CA ASP A 231 -10.29 26.05 -1.17
C ASP A 231 -9.25 25.65 -0.11
N LYS A 232 -8.53 24.55 -0.37
CA LYS A 232 -7.42 24.01 0.44
C LYS A 232 -6.41 23.34 -0.47
N TYR A 233 -5.14 23.34 -0.11
CA TYR A 233 -4.07 22.76 -0.93
C TYR A 233 -3.72 21.34 -0.48
N ILE A 234 -3.28 20.49 -1.40
CA ILE A 234 -2.78 19.15 -1.04
C ILE A 234 -1.29 19.15 -0.65
N GLY A 235 -0.95 18.44 0.43
CA GLY A 235 0.44 18.22 0.85
C GLY A 235 1.14 17.08 0.10
N GLY A 236 2.48 17.02 0.19
CA GLY A 236 3.33 16.19 -0.67
C GLY A 236 3.20 14.67 -0.56
N PHE A 237 2.43 14.15 0.40
CA PHE A 237 2.07 12.72 0.45
C PHE A 237 0.75 12.40 -0.25
N LEU A 238 0.13 13.41 -0.86
CA LEU A 238 -1.06 13.30 -1.66
C LEU A 238 -0.75 13.65 -3.12
N SER A 239 -1.58 13.18 -4.02
CA SER A 239 -1.64 13.67 -5.40
C SER A 239 -3.10 13.82 -5.82
N ILE A 240 -3.36 14.78 -6.69
CA ILE A 240 -4.63 14.90 -7.40
C ILE A 240 -4.50 14.12 -8.70
N ILE A 241 -5.45 13.24 -8.97
CA ILE A 241 -5.70 12.66 -10.29
C ILE A 241 -6.90 13.42 -10.84
N ARG A 242 -6.65 14.22 -11.87
CA ARG A 242 -7.66 15.06 -12.51
C ARG A 242 -7.89 14.56 -13.92
N SER A 243 -9.14 14.23 -14.22
CA SER A 243 -9.56 13.87 -15.58
C SER A 243 -9.88 15.14 -16.37
N ASN A 244 -9.67 15.10 -17.69
CA ASN A 244 -10.08 16.19 -18.57
C ASN A 244 -11.60 16.21 -18.79
N ASP A 245 -12.25 15.06 -18.64
CA ASP A 245 -13.71 14.93 -18.57
C ASP A 245 -14.12 14.30 -17.24
N ILE A 246 -15.15 14.85 -16.61
CA ILE A 246 -15.71 14.36 -15.35
C ILE A 246 -16.30 12.96 -15.48
N GLU A 247 -16.70 12.54 -16.69
CA GLU A 247 -17.19 11.19 -16.97
C GLU A 247 -16.13 10.12 -16.70
N TYR A 248 -14.86 10.42 -16.95
CA TYR A 248 -13.77 9.49 -16.62
C TYR A 248 -13.50 9.41 -15.12
N SER A 249 -13.88 10.42 -14.33
CA SER A 249 -13.54 10.44 -12.91
C SER A 249 -14.16 9.27 -12.14
N LYS A 250 -15.41 8.88 -12.39
CA LYS A 250 -16.00 7.71 -11.73
C LYS A 250 -15.35 6.41 -12.20
N ILE A 251 -15.02 6.28 -13.49
CA ILE A 251 -14.27 5.13 -14.03
C ILE A 251 -12.92 4.98 -13.31
N ILE A 252 -12.15 6.06 -13.17
CA ILE A 252 -10.86 6.04 -12.48
C ILE A 252 -11.04 5.74 -11.00
N LEU A 253 -12.03 6.35 -10.33
CA LEU A 253 -12.32 6.10 -8.92
C LEU A 253 -12.55 4.60 -8.65
N TYR A 254 -13.44 3.97 -9.40
CA TYR A 254 -13.78 2.55 -9.18
C TYR A 254 -12.64 1.61 -9.54
N ASN A 255 -11.80 1.96 -10.52
CA ASN A 255 -10.55 1.26 -10.76
C ASN A 255 -9.60 1.33 -9.56
N LEU A 256 -9.45 2.50 -8.93
CA LEU A 256 -8.57 2.71 -7.77
C LEU A 256 -9.16 2.17 -6.45
N LEU A 257 -10.47 1.89 -6.39
CA LEU A 257 -11.10 1.19 -5.27
C LEU A 257 -11.06 -0.34 -5.41
N SER A 258 -10.78 -0.85 -6.62
CA SER A 258 -10.86 -2.28 -6.91
C SER A 258 -9.89 -3.14 -6.10
N LYS A 259 -10.26 -4.41 -5.84
CA LYS A 259 -9.34 -5.41 -5.28
C LYS A 259 -8.09 -5.56 -6.14
N ARG A 260 -8.22 -5.42 -7.47
CA ARG A 260 -7.09 -5.43 -8.40
C ARG A 260 -6.08 -4.34 -8.08
N PHE A 261 -6.53 -3.11 -7.87
CA PHE A 261 -5.65 -2.02 -7.44
C PHE A 261 -5.06 -2.29 -6.06
N ARG A 262 -5.85 -2.80 -5.11
CA ARG A 262 -5.33 -3.17 -3.78
C ARG A 262 -4.27 -4.28 -3.82
N THR A 263 -4.41 -5.23 -4.74
CA THR A 263 -3.40 -6.26 -5.02
C THR A 263 -2.14 -5.66 -5.63
N PHE A 264 -2.28 -4.67 -6.51
CA PHE A 264 -1.14 -3.93 -7.05
C PHE A 264 -0.41 -3.16 -5.94
N ILE A 265 -1.15 -2.45 -5.08
CA ILE A 265 -0.61 -1.70 -3.94
C ILE A 265 0.11 -2.62 -2.96
N SER A 266 -0.43 -3.80 -2.63
CA SER A 266 0.17 -4.72 -1.64
C SER A 266 1.60 -5.16 -2.00
N ARG A 267 1.93 -5.15 -3.31
CA ARG A 267 3.26 -5.46 -3.84
C ARG A 267 4.26 -4.29 -3.69
N LEU A 268 3.81 -3.11 -3.30
CA LEU A 268 4.66 -1.94 -3.08
C LEU A 268 5.15 -1.82 -1.63
N LYS A 269 5.06 -2.92 -0.87
CA LYS A 269 5.48 -2.97 0.53
C LYS A 269 6.96 -2.61 0.66
N ASP A 270 7.24 -1.62 1.48
CA ASP A 270 8.57 -1.20 1.89
C ASP A 270 8.80 -1.50 3.38
N GLN A 271 10.04 -1.42 3.84
CA GLN A 271 10.41 -1.63 5.23
C GLN A 271 10.00 -0.45 6.13
N ASN A 272 10.06 0.78 5.62
CA ASN A 272 9.79 1.98 6.42
C ASN A 272 8.52 2.72 5.97
N ILE A 273 8.55 3.30 4.77
CA ILE A 273 7.42 4.06 4.20
C ILE A 273 7.12 3.46 2.84
N ASN A 274 5.89 2.97 2.69
CA ASN A 274 5.42 2.46 1.41
C ASN A 274 5.15 3.65 0.50
N ASN A 275 5.60 3.56 -0.74
CA ASN A 275 5.49 4.63 -1.70
C ASN A 275 4.88 4.11 -3.01
N LEU A 276 3.94 4.88 -3.55
CA LEU A 276 3.34 4.74 -4.86
C LEU A 276 3.89 5.88 -5.72
N SER A 277 5.04 5.64 -6.34
CA SER A 277 5.61 6.59 -7.30
C SER A 277 4.73 6.71 -8.54
N THR A 278 4.81 7.84 -9.24
CA THR A 278 4.17 8.03 -10.54
C THR A 278 4.59 6.94 -11.53
N GLY A 279 5.87 6.55 -11.54
CA GLY A 279 6.36 5.47 -12.39
C GLY A 279 5.74 4.10 -12.09
N GLN A 280 5.38 3.81 -10.84
CA GLN A 280 4.62 2.62 -10.48
C GLN A 280 3.16 2.78 -10.89
N LEU A 281 2.51 3.90 -10.55
CA LEU A 281 1.11 4.16 -10.87
C LEU A 281 0.85 4.04 -12.39
N ARG A 282 1.75 4.56 -13.23
CA ARG A 282 1.70 4.44 -14.70
C ARG A 282 1.60 3.01 -15.20
N LYS A 283 2.13 2.03 -14.47
CA LYS A 283 2.11 0.60 -14.84
C LYS A 283 0.80 -0.10 -14.48
N PHE A 284 -0.04 0.52 -13.64
CA PHE A 284 -1.32 -0.07 -13.28
C PHE A 284 -2.26 -0.09 -14.50
N LYS A 285 -2.95 -1.22 -14.71
CA LYS A 285 -3.93 -1.36 -15.78
C LYS A 285 -5.30 -0.88 -15.29
N ILE A 286 -5.86 0.05 -16.03
CA ILE A 286 -7.21 0.60 -15.88
C ILE A 286 -8.14 -0.13 -16.84
N LYS A 287 -9.32 -0.50 -16.37
CA LYS A 287 -10.43 -0.92 -17.22
C LYS A 287 -11.22 0.31 -17.62
N ILE A 288 -11.34 0.54 -18.93
CA ILE A 288 -12.21 1.56 -19.49
C ILE A 288 -13.42 0.85 -20.10
N PRO A 289 -14.63 1.05 -19.56
CA PRO A 289 -15.86 0.52 -20.16
C PRO A 289 -15.99 0.95 -21.62
N LYS A 290 -16.50 0.07 -22.49
CA LYS A 290 -16.75 0.42 -23.89
C LYS A 290 -17.89 1.43 -24.06
N ASP A 291 -18.84 1.40 -23.14
CA ASP A 291 -19.94 2.37 -23.03
C ASP A 291 -19.77 3.13 -21.71
N ILE A 292 -19.35 4.39 -21.80
CA ILE A 292 -19.06 5.25 -20.65
C ILE A 292 -20.37 5.73 -20.01
N ASP A 293 -21.38 6.05 -20.82
CA ASP A 293 -22.69 6.52 -20.35
C ASP A 293 -23.42 5.43 -19.58
N GLU A 294 -23.44 4.20 -20.10
CA GLU A 294 -24.01 3.04 -19.41
C GLU A 294 -23.32 2.82 -18.05
N PHE A 295 -21.99 2.92 -18.00
CA PHE A 295 -21.25 2.76 -16.76
C PHE A 295 -21.53 3.88 -15.75
N ASN A 296 -21.64 5.13 -16.20
CA ASN A 296 -21.98 6.25 -15.33
C ASN A 296 -23.38 6.12 -14.75
N ASN A 297 -24.35 5.67 -15.55
CA ASN A 297 -25.70 5.36 -15.07
C ASN A 297 -25.69 4.24 -14.03
N LEU A 298 -24.90 3.18 -14.26
CA LEU A 298 -24.71 2.09 -13.29
C LEU A 298 -24.09 2.59 -11.97
N CYS A 299 -23.14 3.52 -12.04
CA CYS A 299 -22.57 4.14 -10.84
C CYS A 299 -23.64 4.89 -10.03
N ILE A 300 -24.47 5.70 -10.71
CA ILE A 300 -25.58 6.43 -10.07
C ILE A 300 -26.58 5.46 -9.42
N GLU A 301 -26.95 4.39 -10.11
CA GLU A 301 -27.85 3.37 -9.58
C GLU A 301 -27.30 2.73 -8.30
N LYS A 302 -26.02 2.31 -8.32
CA LYS A 302 -25.35 1.69 -7.17
C LYS A 302 -25.22 2.64 -5.99
N GLU A 303 -24.85 3.90 -6.24
CA GLU A 303 -24.68 4.93 -5.22
C GLU A 303 -26.02 5.33 -4.58
N THR A 304 -27.10 5.37 -5.36
CA THR A 304 -28.44 5.74 -4.87
C THR A 304 -29.09 4.62 -4.07
N ASN A 305 -29.08 3.38 -4.58
CA ASN A 305 -29.78 2.24 -3.96
C ASN A 305 -29.20 1.82 -2.60
N ASN A 306 -27.91 2.09 -2.37
CA ASN A 306 -27.23 1.74 -1.11
C ASN A 306 -27.18 2.88 -0.08
N ASN A 307 -27.67 4.09 -0.41
CA ASN A 307 -27.84 5.19 0.55
C ASN A 307 -29.16 5.10 1.35
N VAL A 308 -29.97 4.06 1.12
CA VAL A 308 -31.31 3.86 1.71
C VAL A 308 -31.29 2.87 2.89
N ILE A 309 -30.12 2.50 3.42
CA ILE A 309 -30.00 1.56 4.57
C ILE A 309 -29.20 2.20 5.72
#